data_AF-A0A8T6FYS8-F1
#
_entry.id   AF-A0A8T6FYS8-F1
#
_cell.length_a   1.000
_cell.length_b   1.000
_cell.length_c   1.000
_cell.angle_alpha   90.00
_cell.angle_beta   90.00
_cell.angle_gamma   90.00
#
_symmetry.space_group_name_H-M   'P 1'
#
loop_
_entity.id
_entity.type
_entity.pdbx_description
1 polymer ?
#
loop_
_entity_poly.entity_id
_entity_poly.type
_entity_poly.pdbx_seq_one_letter_code
_entity_poly.pdbx_strand_id
1 'polypeptide(L)'
;MGLLSDTVQDLHPITVHFPIALLVFSAGLSVFLFIRPNAALQQATWILLWVGTLSAAVSSVTGLISHFPYEETELHSVIETHQFWSFGVTALFI
;
A
#
# COMPACT_ATOMS: atom_id res chain seq x y z
N MET A 1 -11.38 -1.26 26.54
CA MET A 1 -10.36 -1.21 25.47
C MET A 1 -9.23 -0.32 25.96
N GLY A 2 -7.99 -0.82 25.94
CA GLY A 2 -6.82 -0.07 26.36
C GLY A 2 -6.20 0.66 25.18
N LEU A 3 -5.59 1.82 25.41
CA LEU A 3 -5.01 2.74 24.42
C LEU A 3 -4.12 2.07 23.34
N LEU A 4 -3.46 0.97 23.69
CA LEU A 4 -2.63 0.17 22.78
C LEU A 4 -3.44 -0.62 21.73
N SER A 5 -4.66 -1.04 22.06
CA SER A 5 -5.58 -1.75 21.16
C SER A 5 -6.05 -0.85 20.03
N ASP A 6 -6.41 0.39 20.35
CA ASP A 6 -6.93 1.35 19.39
C ASP A 6 -5.82 1.82 18.45
N THR A 7 -4.62 2.06 19.00
CA THR A 7 -3.45 2.50 18.22
C THR A 7 -3.06 1.50 17.13
N VAL A 8 -3.12 0.19 17.41
CA VAL A 8 -2.76 -0.85 16.44
C VAL A 8 -3.77 -0.95 15.30
N GLN A 9 -5.07 -0.78 15.59
CA GLN A 9 -6.12 -0.77 14.57
C GLN A 9 -6.00 0.44 13.62
N ASP A 10 -5.54 1.57 14.15
CA ASP A 10 -5.36 2.81 13.38
C ASP A 10 -4.05 2.87 12.58
N LEU A 11 -3.17 1.86 12.67
CA LEU A 11 -1.92 1.84 11.91
C LEU A 11 -2.14 1.67 10.40
N HIS A 12 -3.04 0.78 10.00
CA HIS A 12 -3.29 0.51 8.58
C HIS A 12 -3.67 1.77 7.77
N PRO A 13 -4.66 2.60 8.21
CA PRO A 13 -4.98 3.81 7.47
C PRO A 13 -3.82 4.81 7.41
N ILE A 14 -2.81 4.74 8.29
CA ILE A 14 -1.60 5.56 8.17
C ILE A 14 -0.63 4.94 7.16
N THR A 15 -0.33 3.65 7.31
CA THR A 15 0.71 2.97 6.52
C THR A 15 0.33 2.78 5.05
N VAL A 16 -0.96 2.69 4.72
CA VAL A 16 -1.44 2.49 3.34
C VAL A 16 -1.18 3.68 2.41
N HIS A 17 -1.05 4.89 2.94
CA HIS A 17 -0.80 6.09 2.12
C HIS A 17 0.59 6.09 1.46
N PHE A 18 1.57 5.45 2.09
CA PHE A 18 2.93 5.37 1.57
C PHE A 18 3.02 4.56 0.28
N PRO A 19 2.61 3.27 0.22
CA PRO A 19 2.67 2.52 -1.01
C PRO A 19 1.77 3.12 -2.10
N ILE A 20 0.58 3.63 -1.74
CA ILE A 20 -0.29 4.31 -2.71
C ILE A 20 0.44 5.48 -3.36
N ALA A 21 1.02 6.39 -2.58
CA ALA A 21 1.71 7.54 -3.14
C ALA A 21 2.95 7.11 -3.95
N LEU A 22 3.86 6.35 -3.33
CA LEU A 22 5.16 6.04 -3.92
C LEU A 22 5.04 5.22 -5.21
N LEU A 23 4.17 4.20 -5.23
CA LEU A 23 3.97 3.35 -6.39
C LEU A 23 3.24 4.08 -7.53
N VAL A 24 2.22 4.89 -7.22
CA VAL A 24 1.52 5.71 -8.23
C VAL A 24 2.47 6.75 -8.84
N PHE A 25 3.29 7.41 -8.02
CA PHE A 25 4.29 8.35 -8.53
C PHE A 25 5.39 7.65 -9.34
N SER A 26 5.83 6.46 -8.94
CA SER A 26 6.76 5.64 -9.74
C SER A 26 6.17 5.29 -11.11
N ALA A 27 4.93 4.82 -11.16
CA ALA A 27 4.23 4.53 -12.40
C ALA A 27 4.07 5.79 -13.28
N GLY A 28 3.67 6.91 -12.69
CA GLY A 28 3.53 8.19 -13.38
C GLY A 28 4.84 8.71 -13.98
N LEU A 29 5.95 8.65 -13.22
CA LEU A 29 7.27 9.01 -13.71
C LEU A 29 7.77 8.06 -14.81
N SER A 30 7.49 6.75 -14.67
CA SER A 30 7.81 5.77 -15.71
C SER A 30 7.15 6.14 -17.04
N VAL A 31 5.86 6.52 -17.01
CA VAL A 31 5.13 6.98 -18.21
C VAL A 31 5.72 8.28 -18.76
N PHE A 32 6.03 9.24 -17.88
CA PHE A 32 6.62 10.53 -18.29
C PHE A 32 7.99 10.36 -18.96
N LEU A 33 8.82 9.43 -18.47
CA LEU A 33 10.16 9.15 -18.99
C LEU A 33 10.15 8.62 -20.43
N PHE A 34 9.04 8.03 -20.91
CA PHE A 34 8.90 7.68 -22.33
C PHE A 34 8.89 8.90 -23.25
N ILE A 35 8.42 10.04 -22.76
CA ILE A 35 8.34 11.30 -23.51
C ILE A 35 9.63 12.09 -23.35
N ARG A 36 10.17 12.14 -22.13
CA ARG A 36 11.40 12.88 -21.80
C ARG A 36 12.35 12.05 -20.95
N PRO A 37 13.25 11.28 -21.58
CA PRO A 37 14.26 10.51 -20.87
C PRO A 37 15.15 11.42 -20.01
N ASN A 38 15.31 11.05 -18.74
CA ASN A 38 16.19 11.74 -17.80
C ASN A 38 16.73 10.73 -16.78
N ALA A 39 18.05 10.60 -16.71
CA ALA A 39 18.70 9.58 -15.86
C ALA A 39 18.41 9.77 -14.36
N ALA A 40 18.34 11.01 -13.88
CA ALA A 40 18.05 11.28 -12.46
C ALA A 40 16.60 10.93 -12.12
N LEU A 41 15.64 11.27 -12.99
CA LEU A 41 14.25 10.86 -12.82
C LEU A 41 14.07 9.35 -12.95
N GLN A 42 14.85 8.68 -13.79
CA GLN A 42 14.87 7.22 -13.88
C GLN A 42 15.34 6.59 -12.56
N GLN A 43 16.41 7.12 -11.96
CA GLN A 43 16.85 6.66 -10.64
C GLN A 43 15.79 6.91 -9.56
N ALA A 44 15.17 8.09 -9.54
CA ALA A 44 14.08 8.41 -8.61
C ALA A 44 12.89 7.45 -8.78
N THR A 45 12.53 7.12 -10.02
CA THR A 45 11.45 6.16 -10.34
C THR A 45 11.70 4.80 -9.69
N TRP A 46 12.94 4.29 -9.79
CA TRP A 46 13.32 3.03 -9.14
C TRP A 46 13.31 3.12 -7.62
N ILE A 47 13.79 4.22 -7.03
CA ILE A 47 13.75 4.41 -5.57
C ILE A 47 12.30 4.42 -5.08
N LEU A 48 11.40 5.14 -5.76
CA LEU A 48 9.98 5.19 -5.43
C LEU A 48 9.34 3.80 -5.54
N LEU A 49 9.70 3.02 -6.57
CA LEU A 49 9.23 1.64 -6.72
C LEU A 49 9.67 0.78 -5.53
N TRP A 50 10.98 0.74 -5.24
CA TRP A 50 11.51 -0.10 -4.16
C TRP A 50 10.95 0.27 -2.79
N VAL A 51 10.96 1.55 -2.44
CA VAL A 51 10.43 2.02 -1.14
C VAL A 51 8.91 1.82 -1.08
N GLY A 52 8.20 2.06 -2.19
CA GLY A 52 6.77 1.79 -2.31
C GLY A 52 6.44 0.32 -2.06
N THR A 53 7.15 -0.60 -2.71
CA THR A 53 6.97 -2.05 -2.54
C THR A 53 7.26 -2.50 -1.12
N LEU A 54 8.34 -2.01 -0.49
CA LEU A 54 8.63 -2.31 0.91
C LEU A 54 7.52 -1.80 1.85
N SER A 55 7.01 -0.60 1.59
CA SER A 55 5.91 -0.04 2.37
C SER A 55 4.57 -0.77 2.14
N ALA A 56 4.36 -1.38 0.96
CA ALA A 56 3.20 -2.20 0.68
C ALA A 56 3.17 -3.47 1.53
N ALA A 57 4.34 -4.09 1.77
CA ALA A 57 4.45 -5.23 2.69
C ALA A 57 4.07 -4.83 4.12
N VAL A 58 4.59 -3.70 4.61
CA VAL A 58 4.23 -3.16 5.94
C VAL A 58 2.73 -2.86 6.03
N SER A 59 2.17 -2.19 5.03
CA SER A 59 0.74 -1.85 4.98
C SER A 59 -0.13 -3.10 4.97
N SER A 60 0.25 -4.13 4.21
CA SER A 60 -0.46 -5.41 4.15
C SER A 60 -0.50 -6.11 5.51
N VAL A 61 0.63 -6.15 6.23
CA VAL A 61 0.68 -6.72 7.59
C VAL A 61 -0.24 -5.95 8.53
N THR A 62 -0.16 -4.62 8.54
CA THR A 62 -1.05 -3.81 9.39
C THR A 62 -2.53 -3.95 9.01
N GLY A 63 -2.84 -4.10 7.71
CA GLY A 63 -4.21 -4.29 7.23
C GLY A 63 -4.82 -5.62 7.65
N LEU A 64 -4.03 -6.69 7.61
CA LEU A 64 -4.45 -8.01 8.14
C LEU A 64 -4.78 -7.93 9.64
N ILE A 65 -3.97 -7.23 10.42
CA ILE A 65 -4.23 -7.02 11.85
C ILE A 65 -5.52 -6.21 12.05
N SER A 66 -5.73 -5.16 11.25
CA SER A 66 -6.95 -4.35 11.29
C SER A 66 -8.20 -5.07 10.78
N HIS A 67 -8.06 -6.21 10.08
CA HIS A 67 -9.19 -7.03 9.63
C HIS A 67 -9.80 -7.88 10.77
N PHE A 68 -8.98 -8.41 11.70
CA PHE A 68 -9.46 -9.33 12.74
C PHE A 68 -10.74 -8.91 13.49
N PRO A 69 -10.95 -7.64 13.88
CA PRO A 69 -12.18 -7.23 14.58
C PRO A 69 -13.47 -7.38 13.75
N TYR A 70 -13.35 -7.56 12.43
CA TYR A 70 -14.48 -7.55 11.50
C TYR A 70 -14.85 -8.93 10.96
N GLU A 71 -14.08 -9.99 11.24
CA GLU A 71 -14.29 -11.34 10.68
C GLU A 71 -15.69 -11.90 10.96
N GLU A 72 -16.24 -11.60 12.14
CA GLU A 72 -17.56 -12.08 12.59
C GLU A 72 -18.65 -10.99 12.47
N THR A 73 -18.45 -10.02 11.59
CA THR A 73 -19.37 -8.88 11.42
C THR A 73 -19.94 -8.82 10.00
N GLU A 74 -21.05 -8.10 9.83
CA GLU A 74 -21.65 -7.83 8.51
C GLU A 74 -20.70 -7.14 7.52
N LEU A 75 -19.61 -6.54 8.02
CA LEU A 75 -18.59 -5.86 7.21
C LEU A 75 -17.51 -6.81 6.65
N HIS A 76 -17.46 -8.07 7.10
CA HIS A 76 -16.41 -9.02 6.73
C HIS A 76 -16.23 -9.11 5.21
N SER A 77 -17.31 -9.34 4.46
CA SER A 77 -17.27 -9.51 3.00
C SER A 77 -16.72 -8.29 2.25
N VAL A 78 -17.01 -7.08 2.73
CA VAL A 78 -16.54 -5.83 2.14
C VAL A 78 -15.04 -5.66 2.39
N ILE A 79 -14.60 -5.93 3.61
CA ILE A 79 -13.18 -5.82 4.00
C ILE A 79 -12.34 -6.89 3.31
N GLU A 80 -12.84 -8.12 3.24
CA GLU A 80 -12.18 -9.22 2.53
C GLU A 80 -12.02 -8.90 1.03
N THR A 81 -13.06 -8.36 0.39
CA THR A 81 -12.98 -7.91 -1.01
C THR A 81 -11.92 -6.81 -1.19
N HIS A 82 -11.88 -5.82 -0.30
CA HIS A 82 -10.85 -4.77 -0.30
C HIS A 82 -9.42 -5.34 -0.13
N GLN A 83 -9.26 -6.33 0.76
CA GLN A 83 -7.99 -7.03 0.98
C GLN A 83 -7.52 -7.76 -0.30
N PHE A 84 -8.40 -8.50 -0.97
CA PHE A 84 -8.03 -9.21 -2.20
C PHE A 84 -7.65 -8.27 -3.34
N TRP A 85 -8.36 -7.16 -3.52
CA TRP A 85 -7.96 -6.12 -4.48
C TRP A 85 -6.57 -5.56 -4.14
N SER A 86 -6.28 -5.32 -2.87
CA SER A 86 -4.99 -4.80 -2.42
C SER A 86 -3.84 -5.78 -2.69
N PHE A 87 -4.06 -7.09 -2.49
CA PHE A 87 -3.09 -8.12 -2.87
C PHE A 87 -2.88 -8.20 -4.38
N GLY A 88 -3.96 -8.16 -5.15
CA GLY A 88 -3.88 -8.15 -6.61
C GLY A 88 -3.08 -6.95 -7.14
N VAL A 89 -3.35 -5.74 -6.64
CA VAL A 89 -2.62 -4.53 -7.03
C VAL A 89 -1.16 -4.59 -6.57
N THR A 90 -0.89 -5.05 -5.35
CA THR A 90 0.49 -5.18 -4.84
C THR A 90 1.31 -6.14 -5.69
N ALA A 91 0.72 -7.25 -6.14
CA ALA A 91 1.36 -8.21 -7.03
C ALA A 91 1.70 -7.63 -8.42
N LEU A 92 1.02 -6.55 -8.87
CA LEU A 92 1.38 -5.87 -10.13
C LEU A 92 2.66 -5.03 -10.02
N PHE A 93 3.03 -4.62 -8.80
CA PHE A 93 4.20 -3.76 -8.54
C PHE A 93 5.44 -4.55 -8.06
N ILE A 94 5.32 -5.87 -7.91
CA ILE A 94 6.40 -6.81 -7.53
C ILE A 94 6.77 -7.65 -8.76
#